data_AF-A0A343AYX1-F1
#
_entry.id   AF-A0A343AYX1-F1
#
_cell.length_a   1.000
_cell.length_b   1.000
_cell.length_c   1.000
_cell.angle_alpha   90.00
_cell.angle_beta   90.00
_cell.angle_gamma   90.00
#
_symmetry.space_group_name_H-M   'P 1'
#
loop_
_entity.id
_entity.type
_entity.pdbx_description
1 polymer ?
#
loop_
_entity_poly.entity_id
_entity_poly.type
_entity_poly.pdbx_seq_one_letter_code
_entity_poly.pdbx_strand_id
1 'polypeptide(L)'
;MLFFAVLGLLFFLIFFLVLVLHAFLWNLDLGIFSGERSWVSSFECGFLSQRVTENYFSYTYFILLVFFVVFDLEVSLLLNMPLQGVLYKNFFSYLFFLVLLGIGFLVEVRRVLGLLV
;
A
#
# COMPACT_ATOMS: atom_id res chain seq x y z
N MET A 1 31.91 -1.81 43.50
CA MET A 1 30.81 -0.85 43.23
C MET A 1 31.30 0.35 42.43
N LEU A 2 32.35 1.05 42.88
CA LEU A 2 32.92 2.23 42.21
C LEU A 2 33.43 1.94 40.78
N PHE A 3 34.10 0.79 40.56
CA PHE A 3 34.58 0.38 39.22
C PHE A 3 33.45 0.21 38.19
N PHE A 4 32.35 -0.47 38.57
CA PHE A 4 31.19 -0.64 37.69
C PHE A 4 30.48 0.69 37.39
N ALA A 5 30.43 1.60 38.36
CA ALA A 5 29.86 2.93 38.16
C ALA A 5 30.69 3.77 37.17
N VAL A 6 32.02 3.71 37.24
CA VAL A 6 32.92 4.40 36.30
C VAL A 6 32.77 3.84 34.88
N LEU A 7 32.68 2.52 34.72
CA LEU A 7 32.47 1.88 33.42
C LEU A 7 31.13 2.29 32.79
N GLY A 8 30.06 2.35 33.58
CA GLY A 8 28.74 2.79 33.12
C GLY A 8 28.74 4.26 32.67
N LEU A 9 29.44 5.14 33.40
CA LEU A 9 29.56 6.55 33.04
C LEU A 9 30.34 6.74 31.73
N LEU A 10 31.43 5.97 31.54
CA LEU A 10 32.24 6.01 30.32
C LEU A 10 31.42 5.55 29.10
N PHE A 11 30.61 4.50 29.24
CA PHE A 11 29.71 4.04 28.19
C PHE A 11 28.66 5.10 27.83
N PHE A 12 28.05 5.74 28.84
CA PHE A 12 27.06 6.79 28.60
C PHE A 12 27.67 8.01 27.90
N LEU A 13 28.90 8.40 28.27
CA LEU A 13 29.60 9.50 27.63
C LEU A 13 29.92 9.22 26.16
N ILE A 14 30.38 8.00 25.84
CA ILE A 14 30.64 7.58 24.46
C ILE A 14 29.33 7.57 23.65
N PHE A 15 28.26 7.01 24.22
CA PHE A 15 26.96 6.96 23.55
C PHE A 15 26.41 8.37 23.27
N PHE A 16 26.52 9.28 24.23
CA PHE A 16 26.12 10.67 24.06
C PHE A 16 26.95 11.37 22.98
N LEU A 17 28.26 11.15 22.94
CA LEU A 17 29.13 11.72 21.92
C LEU A 17 28.77 11.22 20.51
N VAL A 18 28.47 9.93 20.35
CA VAL A 18 28.02 9.37 19.07
C VAL A 18 26.69 9.96 18.64
N LEU A 19 25.73 10.14 19.56
CA LEU A 19 24.44 10.76 19.25
C LEU A 19 24.60 12.21 18.79
N VAL A 20 25.43 13.00 19.48
CA VAL A 20 25.70 14.40 19.11
C VAL A 20 26.38 14.46 17.74
N LEU A 21 27.35 13.59 17.48
CA LEU A 21 27.99 13.53 16.16
C LEU A 21 26.99 13.17 15.06
N HIS A 22 26.14 12.16 15.27
CA HIS A 22 25.18 11.75 14.25
C HIS A 22 24.12 12.82 13.99
N ALA A 23 23.60 13.45 15.05
CA ALA A 23 22.68 14.58 14.94
C ALA A 23 23.33 15.76 14.21
N PHE A 24 24.59 16.07 14.51
CA PHE A 24 25.32 17.17 13.86
C PHE A 24 25.66 16.87 12.40
N LEU A 25 26.14 15.66 12.09
CA LEU A 25 26.43 15.18 10.74
C LEU A 25 25.20 15.15 9.85
N TRP A 26 24.04 14.76 10.38
CA TRP A 26 22.79 14.76 9.62
C TRP A 26 22.27 16.19 9.37
N ASN A 27 22.43 17.10 10.34
CA ASN A 27 22.02 18.51 10.19
C ASN A 27 23.03 19.36 9.39
N LEU A 28 24.24 18.86 9.18
CA LEU A 28 25.21 19.47 8.27
C LEU A 28 24.77 19.20 6.83
N ASP A 29 23.86 20.05 6.34
CA ASP A 29 23.53 20.21 4.93
C ASP A 29 24.71 20.86 4.19
N LEU A 30 25.89 20.23 4.28
CA LEU A 30 27.05 20.58 3.51
C LEU A 30 26.72 20.24 2.05
N GLY A 31 26.26 21.25 1.30
CA GLY A 31 25.91 21.21 -0.13
C GLY A 31 27.06 20.84 -1.08
N ILE A 32 28.05 20.09 -0.58
CA ILE A 32 29.23 19.58 -1.28
C ILE A 32 28.86 18.43 -2.24
N PHE A 33 27.76 17.72 -1.97
CA PHE A 33 27.27 16.62 -2.81
C PHE A 33 26.17 17.05 -3.80
N SER A 34 26.37 18.17 -4.50
CA SER A 34 25.42 18.64 -5.52
C SER A 34 25.25 17.65 -6.69
N GLY A 35 26.24 16.80 -6.98
CA GLY A 35 26.20 15.79 -8.04
C GLY A 35 25.58 14.44 -7.66
N GLU A 36 25.80 13.96 -6.42
CA GLU A 36 25.30 12.65 -5.95
C GLU A 36 23.79 12.64 -5.70
N ARG A 37 23.17 13.82 -5.55
CA ARG A 37 21.71 13.94 -5.42
C ARG A 37 20.95 13.42 -6.65
N SER A 38 21.60 13.36 -7.82
CA SER A 38 21.01 12.79 -9.04
C SER A 38 20.80 11.27 -8.98
N TRP A 39 21.58 10.54 -8.16
CA TRP A 39 21.38 9.10 -7.94
C TRP A 39 20.27 8.82 -6.93
N VAL A 40 19.98 9.79 -6.05
CA VAL A 40 18.95 9.69 -5.00
C VAL A 40 17.60 10.25 -5.49
N SER A 41 17.57 10.98 -6.60
CA SER A 41 16.33 11.47 -7.22
C SER A 41 15.52 10.38 -7.90
N SER A 42 14.19 10.55 -7.93
CA SER A 42 13.29 9.70 -8.69
C SER A 42 13.62 9.72 -10.19
N PHE A 43 13.57 8.55 -10.84
CA PHE A 43 13.83 8.43 -12.26
C PHE A 43 12.68 9.04 -13.09
N GLU A 44 12.89 10.23 -13.64
CA GLU A 44 11.94 10.93 -14.52
C GLU A 44 12.43 10.96 -15.98
N CYS A 45 12.96 9.85 -16.50
CA CYS A 45 13.37 9.73 -17.91
C CYS A 45 14.30 10.87 -18.40
N GLY A 46 15.30 11.26 -17.59
CA GLY A 46 16.28 12.28 -17.95
C GLY A 46 15.90 13.72 -17.58
N PHE A 47 14.72 13.94 -16.99
CA PHE A 47 14.32 15.22 -16.41
C PHE A 47 14.73 15.32 -14.93
N LEU A 48 14.87 16.56 -14.44
CA LEU A 48 15.18 16.84 -13.04
C LEU A 48 13.92 16.65 -12.20
N SER A 49 13.94 15.71 -11.25
CA SER A 49 12.79 15.40 -10.39
C SER A 49 12.40 16.60 -9.53
N GLN A 50 11.39 17.35 -9.95
CA GLN A 50 10.99 18.60 -9.28
C GLN A 50 9.74 18.42 -8.41
N ARG A 51 9.12 17.23 -8.37
CA ARG A 51 7.90 17.00 -7.60
C ARG A 51 7.90 15.64 -6.92
N VAL A 52 7.28 15.61 -5.73
CA VAL A 52 6.91 14.37 -5.04
C VAL A 52 6.02 13.58 -5.99
N THR A 53 6.30 12.29 -6.17
CA THR A 53 5.46 11.37 -6.95
C THR A 53 4.08 11.32 -6.32
N GLU A 54 3.13 12.12 -6.79
CA GLU A 54 1.74 11.98 -6.39
C GLU A 54 1.15 10.80 -7.16
N ASN A 55 1.02 9.67 -6.45
CA ASN A 55 0.27 8.55 -6.96
C ASN A 55 -1.22 8.93 -6.96
N TYR A 56 -1.70 9.45 -8.09
CA TYR A 56 -3.13 9.59 -8.36
C TYR A 56 -3.73 8.20 -8.58
N PHE A 57 -3.79 7.39 -7.53
CA PHE A 57 -4.54 6.15 -7.57
C PHE A 57 -6.02 6.52 -7.68
N SER A 58 -6.64 6.20 -8.81
CA SER A 58 -8.03 6.58 -9.04
C SER A 58 -8.98 5.81 -8.09
N TYR A 59 -10.01 6.49 -7.61
CA TYR A 59 -11.06 5.89 -6.77
C TYR A 59 -11.74 4.69 -7.45
N THR A 60 -11.68 4.63 -8.78
CA THR A 60 -12.25 3.57 -9.60
C THR A 60 -11.61 2.20 -9.32
N TYR A 61 -10.29 2.16 -9.13
CA TYR A 61 -9.60 0.91 -8.81
C TYR A 61 -9.97 0.39 -7.41
N PHE A 62 -10.24 1.30 -6.47
CA PHE A 62 -10.71 0.93 -5.14
C PHE A 62 -12.11 0.28 -5.20
N ILE A 63 -13.02 0.82 -6.00
CA ILE A 63 -14.37 0.26 -6.18
C ILE A 63 -14.32 -1.13 -6.82
N LEU A 64 -13.45 -1.33 -7.82
CA LEU A 64 -13.24 -2.65 -8.43
C LEU A 64 -12.76 -3.70 -7.42
N LEU A 65 -11.88 -3.32 -6.48
CA LEU A 65 -11.40 -4.22 -5.43
C LEU A 65 -12.54 -4.64 -4.49
N VAL A 66 -13.41 -3.71 -4.10
CA VAL A 66 -14.59 -4.03 -3.27
C VAL A 66 -15.53 -5.01 -3.99
N PHE A 67 -15.81 -4.78 -5.28
CA PHE A 67 -16.62 -5.71 -6.08
C PHE A 67 -15.97 -7.10 -6.19
N PHE A 68 -14.64 -7.18 -6.34
CA PHE A 68 -13.92 -8.44 -6.38
C PHE A 68 -14.08 -9.24 -5.08
N VAL A 69 -13.96 -8.60 -3.92
CA VAL A 69 -14.13 -9.26 -2.62
C VAL A 69 -15.55 -9.81 -2.44
N VAL A 70 -16.58 -9.04 -2.83
CA VAL A 70 -17.98 -9.51 -2.74
C VAL A 70 -18.23 -10.67 -3.70
N PHE A 71 -17.70 -10.61 -4.92
CA PHE A 71 -17.84 -11.70 -5.89
C PHE A 71 -17.16 -13.00 -5.42
N ASP A 72 -15.98 -12.91 -4.79
CA ASP A 72 -15.25 -14.07 -4.25
C ASP A 72 -16.04 -14.75 -3.10
N LEU A 73 -16.69 -13.95 -2.25
CA LEU A 73 -17.58 -14.46 -1.19
C LEU A 73 -18.74 -15.26 -1.78
N GLU A 74 -19.43 -14.72 -2.80
CA GLU A 74 -20.57 -15.40 -3.42
C GLU A 74 -20.18 -16.70 -4.13
N VAL A 75 -19.02 -16.73 -4.80
CA VAL A 75 -18.51 -17.97 -5.42
C VAL A 75 -18.19 -19.02 -4.35
N SER A 76 -17.64 -18.61 -3.21
CA SER A 76 -17.38 -19.50 -2.07
C SER A 76 -18.67 -20.11 -1.48
N LEU A 77 -19.77 -19.34 -1.48
CA LEU A 77 -21.10 -19.84 -1.08
C LEU A 77 -21.66 -20.84 -2.11
N LEU A 78 -21.48 -20.55 -3.40
CA LEU A 78 -21.92 -21.44 -4.48
C LEU A 78 -21.17 -22.78 -4.45
N LEU A 79 -19.87 -22.77 -4.15
CA LEU A 79 -19.07 -23.98 -4.03
C LEU A 79 -19.50 -24.89 -2.85
N ASN A 80 -20.04 -24.31 -1.78
CA ASN A 80 -20.56 -25.06 -0.63
C ASN A 80 -21.96 -25.63 -0.82
N MET A 81 -22.69 -25.20 -1.86
CA MET A 81 -24.05 -25.64 -2.17
C MET A 81 -24.23 -27.18 -2.31
N PRO A 82 -23.37 -27.93 -3.03
CA PRO A 82 -23.53 -29.39 -3.15
C PRO A 82 -23.30 -30.14 -1.83
N LEU A 83 -22.58 -29.54 -0.88
CA LEU A 83 -22.25 -30.16 0.42
C LEU A 83 -23.39 -30.00 1.43
N GLN A 84 -24.17 -28.93 1.33
CA GLN A 84 -25.29 -28.63 2.23
C GLN A 84 -26.62 -28.79 1.50
N GLY A 85 -27.21 -29.98 1.58
CA GLY A 85 -28.49 -30.31 0.91
C GLY A 85 -29.67 -29.39 1.25
N VAL A 86 -29.59 -28.61 2.34
CA VAL A 86 -30.59 -27.59 2.72
C VAL A 86 -30.59 -26.38 1.77
N LEU A 87 -29.42 -25.99 1.25
CA LEU A 87 -29.26 -24.83 0.37
C LEU A 87 -29.76 -25.09 -1.06
N TYR A 88 -30.02 -26.35 -1.42
CA TYR A 88 -30.46 -26.72 -2.77
C TYR A 88 -31.81 -26.11 -3.15
N LYS A 89 -32.70 -25.93 -2.17
CA LYS A 89 -34.02 -25.31 -2.38
C LYS A 89 -33.93 -23.83 -2.81
N ASN A 90 -32.86 -23.14 -2.44
CA ASN A 90 -32.69 -21.71 -2.68
C ASN A 90 -31.78 -21.39 -3.87
N PHE A 91 -31.43 -22.38 -4.69
CA PHE A 91 -30.50 -22.23 -5.82
C PHE A 91 -30.86 -21.08 -6.76
N PHE A 92 -32.14 -20.97 -7.12
CA PHE A 92 -32.62 -19.91 -8.02
C PHE A 92 -32.41 -18.51 -7.45
N SER A 93 -32.50 -18.34 -6.12
CA SER A 93 -32.24 -17.05 -5.47
C SER A 93 -30.77 -16.66 -5.58
N TYR A 94 -29.85 -17.62 -5.40
CA TYR A 94 -28.41 -17.39 -5.55
C TYR A 94 -28.04 -17.04 -6.99
N LEU A 95 -28.61 -17.75 -7.98
CA LEU A 95 -28.38 -17.43 -9.39
C LEU A 95 -28.88 -16.03 -9.77
N PHE A 96 -30.07 -15.65 -9.29
CA PHE A 96 -30.61 -14.31 -9.53
C PHE A 96 -29.70 -13.21 -8.94
N PHE A 97 -29.19 -13.44 -7.74
CA PHE A 97 -28.24 -12.52 -7.10
C PHE A 97 -26.94 -12.40 -7.89
N LEU A 98 -26.42 -13.51 -8.41
CA LEU A 98 -25.20 -13.54 -9.23
C LEU A 98 -25.38 -12.73 -10.53
N VAL A 99 -26.56 -12.81 -11.16
CA VAL A 99 -26.90 -11.99 -12.34
C VAL A 99 -26.94 -10.50 -11.99
N LEU A 100 -27.57 -10.12 -10.88
CA LEU A 100 -27.61 -8.72 -10.43
C LEU A 100 -26.20 -8.17 -10.17
N LEU A 101 -25.36 -8.95 -9.51
CA LEU A 101 -23.97 -8.57 -9.22
C LEU A 101 -23.16 -8.44 -10.51
N GLY A 102 -23.33 -9.37 -11.47
CA GLY A 102 -22.70 -9.32 -12.78
C GLY A 102 -23.08 -8.08 -13.59
N ILE A 103 -24.36 -7.67 -13.56
CA ILE A 103 -24.80 -6.41 -14.19
C ILE A 103 -24.15 -5.21 -13.51
N GLY A 104 -24.11 -5.17 -12.18
CA GLY A 104 -23.46 -4.10 -11.42
C GLY A 104 -21.97 -3.94 -11.78
N PHE A 105 -21.25 -5.06 -11.86
CA PHE A 105 -19.86 -5.10 -12.28
C PHE A 105 -19.68 -4.59 -13.73
N LEU A 106 -20.53 -5.04 -14.67
CA LEU A 106 -20.47 -4.61 -16.07
C LEU A 106 -20.67 -3.09 -16.22
N VAL A 107 -21.61 -2.51 -15.46
CA VAL A 107 -21.87 -1.06 -15.46
C VAL A 107 -20.65 -0.28 -14.99
N GLU A 108 -20.02 -0.73 -13.91
CA GLU A 108 -18.83 -0.05 -13.36
C GLU A 108 -17.64 -0.17 -14.33
N VAL A 109 -17.38 -1.37 -14.87
CA VAL A 109 -16.33 -1.58 -15.89
C VAL A 109 -16.56 -0.70 -17.13
N ARG A 110 -17.80 -0.57 -17.60
CA ARG A 110 -18.13 0.31 -18.72
C ARG A 110 -17.87 1.78 -18.38
N ARG A 111 -18.14 2.21 -17.15
CA ARG A 111 -17.81 3.58 -16.69
C ARG A 111 -16.29 3.80 -16.68
N VAL A 112 -15.51 2.81 -16.25
CA VAL A 112 -14.03 2.89 -16.27
C VAL A 112 -13.52 2.97 -17.71
N LEU A 113 -14.03 2.11 -18.60
CA LEU A 113 -13.60 2.04 -19.99
C LEU A 113 -14.01 3.29 -20.79
N GLY A 114 -15.20 3.84 -20.51
CA GLY A 114 -15.70 5.05 -21.16
C GLY A 114 -15.00 6.35 -20.75
N LEU A 115 -14.20 6.34 -19.67
CA LEU A 115 -13.30 7.44 -19.30
C LEU A 115 -11.95 7.40 -20.04
N LEU A 116 -11.68 6.28 -20.73
CA LEU A 116 -10.41 5.99 -21.41
C LEU A 116 -10.49 6.20 -22.94
N VAL A 117 -11.65 6.62 -23.45
CA VAL A 117 -11.89 7.11 -24.83
C VAL A 117 -12.24 8.58 -24.75
#